data_AF-A0A4Q3DH38-F1
#
_entry.id   AF-A0A4Q3DH38-F1
#
_cell.length_a   1.000
_cell.length_b   1.000
_cell.length_c   1.000
_cell.angle_alpha   90.00
_cell.angle_beta   90.00
_cell.angle_gamma   90.00
#
_symmetry.space_group_name_H-M   'P 1'
#
loop_
_entity.id
_entity.type
_entity.pdbx_description
1 polymer ?
#
loop_
_entity_poly.entity_id
_entity_poly.type
_entity_poly.pdbx_seq_one_letter_code
_entity_poly.pdbx_strand_id
1 'polypeptide(L)' 'MIRAINEQYEHYVQEGKRVVEILISYISFDHLQSELNNIKDQPEWIQKLNVRKDMTGFQI' A
#
# COMPACT_ATOMS: atom_id res chain seq x y z
N MET A 1 -5.61 4.62 5.77
CA MET A 1 -5.13 3.47 4.95
C MET A 1 -3.61 3.38 4.89
N ILE A 2 -2.89 4.48 4.61
CA ILE A 2 -1.42 4.54 4.55
C ILE A 2 -0.77 3.85 5.76
N ARG A 3 -1.24 4.17 6.97
CA ARG A 3 -0.72 3.58 8.21
C ARG A 3 -0.79 2.04 8.21
N ALA A 4 -1.91 1.45 7.76
CA ALA A 4 -2.07 0.01 7.75
C ALA A 4 -1.15 -0.67 6.72
N ILE A 5 -0.94 -0.04 5.56
CA ILE A 5 0.01 -0.52 4.55
C ILE A 5 1.45 -0.38 5.06
N ASN A 6 1.80 0.76 5.68
CA ASN A 6 3.10 0.98 6.31
C ASN A 6 3.41 -0.11 7.34
N GLU A 7 2.50 -0.34 8.28
CA GLU A 7 2.70 -1.32 9.36
C GLU A 7 2.93 -2.74 8.80
N GLN A 8 2.15 -3.15 7.78
CA GLN A 8 2.37 -4.45 7.14
C GLN A 8 3.67 -4.49 6.34
N TYR A 9 3.99 -3.46 5.57
CA TYR A 9 5.21 -3.38 4.78
C TYR A 9 6.46 -3.46 5.68
N GLU A 10 6.49 -2.66 6.75
CA GLU A 10 7.58 -2.66 7.72
C GLU A 10 7.71 -4.02 8.41
N HIS A 11 6.60 -4.67 8.75
CA HIS A 11 6.61 -6.01 9.31
C HIS A 11 7.30 -7.02 8.37
N TYR A 12 6.94 -7.05 7.08
CA TYR A 12 7.60 -7.92 6.10
C TYR A 12 9.10 -7.61 5.94
N VAL A 13 9.46 -6.33 5.89
CA VAL A 13 10.86 -5.91 5.78
C VAL A 13 11.67 -6.30 7.01
N GLN A 14 11.11 -6.17 8.22
CA GLN A 14 11.73 -6.59 9.47
C GLN A 14 11.92 -8.12 9.55
N GLU A 15 11.03 -8.89 8.95
CA GLU A 15 11.19 -10.34 8.79
C GLU A 15 12.24 -10.72 7.72
N GLY A 16 12.89 -9.75 7.08
CA GLY A 16 13.84 -9.97 6.00
C GLY A 16 13.19 -10.39 4.68
N LYS A 17 11.86 -10.27 4.57
CA LYS A 17 11.13 -10.58 3.33
C LYS A 17 11.14 -9.37 2.40
N ARG A 18 11.35 -9.65 1.11
CA ARG A 18 11.26 -8.64 0.07
C ARG A 18 9.82 -8.53 -0.41
N VAL A 19 9.18 -7.38 -0.13
CA VAL A 19 7.88 -7.04 -0.73
C VAL A 19 8.09 -6.72 -2.21
N VAL A 20 7.41 -7.45 -3.08
CA VAL A 20 7.51 -7.28 -4.54
C VAL A 20 6.32 -6.47 -5.07
N GLU A 21 5.13 -6.69 -4.53
CA GLU A 21 3.90 -6.07 -5.00
C GLU A 21 2.95 -5.83 -3.82
N ILE A 22 2.16 -4.77 -3.89
CA ILE A 22 1.05 -4.49 -2.98
C ILE A 22 -0.21 -4.36 -3.83
N LEU A 23 -1.10 -5.34 -3.71
CA LEU A 23 -2.37 -5.36 -4.41
C LEU A 23 -3.38 -4.51 -3.65
N ILE A 24 -4.09 -3.63 -4.34
CA ILE A 24 -5.14 -2.80 -3.74
C ILE A 24 -6.38 -2.76 -4.62
N SER A 25 -7.56 -2.81 -4.00
CA SER A 25 -8.81 -2.65 -4.73
C SER A 25 -8.96 -1.24 -5.28
N TYR A 26 -9.68 -1.07 -6.39
CA TYR A 26 -9.94 0.26 -6.96
C TYR A 26 -10.56 1.24 -5.94
N ILE A 27 -11.56 0.79 -5.18
CA ILE A 27 -12.24 1.61 -4.15
C ILE A 27 -11.26 2.05 -3.06
N SER A 28 -10.41 1.12 -2.61
CA SER A 28 -9.42 1.44 -1.58
C SER A 28 -8.29 2.32 -2.13
N PHE A 29 -7.95 2.20 -3.41
CA PHE A 29 -6.97 3.04 -4.06
C PHE A 29 -7.40 4.51 -4.14
N ASP A 30 -8.67 4.78 -4.45
CA ASP A 30 -9.20 6.15 -4.45
C ASP A 30 -9.07 6.80 -3.07
N HIS A 31 -9.40 6.04 -2.01
CA HIS A 31 -9.22 6.49 -0.63
C HIS A 31 -7.73 6.73 -0.30
N LEU A 32 -6.86 5.79 -0.71
CA LEU A 32 -5.42 5.91 -0.52
C LEU A 32 -4.83 7.14 -1.23
N GLN A 33 -5.23 7.41 -2.47
CA GLN A 33 -4.79 8.61 -3.20
C GLN A 33 -5.16 9.91 -2.47
N SER A 34 -6.37 9.97 -1.91
CA SER A 34 -6.79 11.13 -1.11
C SER A 34 -5.89 11.33 0.12
N GLU A 35 -5.51 10.26 0.82
CA GLU A 35 -4.57 10.35 1.93
C GLU A 35 -3.16 10.76 1.48
N LEU A 36 -2.69 10.24 0.34
CA LEU A 36 -1.35 10.52 -0.20
C LEU A 36 -1.18 11.98 -0.64
N ASN A 37 -2.25 12.61 -1.14
CA ASN A 37 -2.22 14.02 -1.52
C ASN A 37 -2.02 14.96 -0.31
N ASN A 38 -2.22 14.47 0.91
CA ASN A 38 -2.12 15.26 2.14
C ASN A 38 -0.77 15.09 2.88
N ILE A 39 0.14 14.28 2.35
CA ILE A 39 1.47 14.06 2.96
C ILE A 39 2.57 14.62 2.06
N LYS A 40 3.64 15.13 2.70
CA LYS A 40 4.79 15.72 1.99
C LYS A 40 5.74 14.66 1.42
N ASP A 41 5.90 13.56 2.15
CA ASP A 41 6.84 12.49 1.81
C ASP A 41 6.08 11.24 1.39
N GLN A 42 6.29 10.79 0.16
CA GLN A 42 5.63 9.58 -0.34
C GLN A 42 6.32 8.32 0.22
N PRO A 43 5.55 7.31 0.69
CA PRO A 43 6.12 6.07 1.18
C PRO A 43 6.85 5.29 0.08
N GLU A 44 7.97 4.64 0.42
CA GLU A 44 8.79 3.90 -0.55
C GLU A 44 8.07 2.70 -1.19
N TRP A 45 7.04 2.15 -0.54
CA TRP A 45 6.24 1.07 -1.11
C TRP A 45 5.21 1.52 -2.11
N ILE A 46 5.00 2.84 -2.30
CA ILE A 46 4.05 3.37 -3.29
C ILE A 46 4.35 2.85 -4.70
N GLN A 47 5.63 2.70 -5.04
CA GLN A 47 6.10 2.18 -6.32
C GLN A 47 5.79 0.69 -6.52
N LYS A 48 5.41 -0.02 -5.46
CA LYS A 48 5.06 -1.45 -5.46
C LYS A 48 3.54 -1.66 -5.57
N LEU A 49 2.74 -0.59 -5.58
CA LEU A 49 1.27 -0.68 -5.66
C LEU A 49 0.80 -1.14 -7.04
N ASN A 50 -0.12 -2.09 -7.06
CA ASN A 50 -0.85 -2.51 -8.24
C ASN A 50 -2.36 -2.59 -7.94
N VAL A 51 -3.17 -1.96 -8.79
CA VAL A 51 -4.62 -1.85 -8.57
C VAL A 51 -5.32 -3.02 -9.24
N ARG A 52 -6.10 -3.79 -8.46
CA ARG A 52 -6.87 -4.94 -8.94
C ARG A 52 -8.37 -4.74 -8.73
N LYS A 53 -9.16 -5.13 -9.74
CA LYS A 53 -10.63 -4.96 -9.75
C LYS A 53 -11.38 -6.11 -9.10
N ASP A 54 -10.72 -7.24 -8.91
CA ASP A 54 -11.25 -8.51 -8.41
C ASP A 54 -10.98 -8.72 -6.91
N MET A 55 -10.48 -7.70 -6.20
CA MET A 55 -10.19 -7.77 -4.77
C MET A 55 -10.94 -6.72 -3.97
N THR A 56 -11.04 -6.94 -2.65
CA THR A 56 -11.54 -5.96 -1.68
C THR A 56 -10.44 -5.66 -0.67
N GLY A 57 -10.16 -4.38 -0.40
CA GLY A 57 -9.10 -3.98 0.53
C GLY A 57 -7.72 -3.94 -0.14
N PHE A 58 -6.70 -4.42 0.57
CA PHE A 58 -5.32 -4.50 0.08
C PHE A 58 -4.63 -5.79 0.57
N GLN A 59 -3.55 -6.18 -0.11
CA GLN A 59 -2.74 -7.35 0.18
C GLN A 59 -1.27 -7.04 -0.13
N ILE A 60 -0.36 -7.47 0.75
CA ILE A 60 1.10 -7.37 0.62
C ILE A 60 1.69 -8.78 0.51
#